data_AF-A0A2N6N7E7-F1
#
_entry.id   AF-A0A2N6N7E7-F1
#
_cell.length_a   1.000
_cell.length_b   1.000
_cell.length_c   1.000
_cell.angle_alpha   90.00
_cell.angle_beta   90.00
_cell.angle_gamma   90.00
#
_symmetry.space_group_name_H-M   'P 1'
#
loop_
_entity.id
_entity.type
_entity.pdbx_description
1 polymer ?
#
loop_
_entity_poly.entity_id
_entity_poly.type
_entity_poly.pdbx_seq_one_letter_code
_entity_poly.pdbx_strand_id
1 'polypeptide(L)' 'MQTKPVSQNKSDLIILGLGLIGTSLAVSMQNQGLQIKILEHHFSEATLVLQKDMRFITVSYVSYQILHTLGV' A
#
# COMPACT_ATOMS: atom_id res chain seq x y z
N MET A 1 -37.19 1.11 -18.39
CA MET A 1 -35.73 1.32 -18.26
C MET A 1 -35.33 1.01 -16.82
N GLN A 2 -34.74 -0.15 -16.56
CA GLN A 2 -34.18 -0.47 -15.24
C GLN A 2 -32.80 0.17 -15.13
N THR A 3 -32.63 1.12 -14.23
CA THR A 3 -31.33 1.70 -13.90
C THR A 3 -30.52 0.66 -13.13
N LYS A 4 -29.33 0.32 -13.64
CA LYS A 4 -28.39 -0.56 -12.95
C LYS A 4 -28.10 0.01 -11.55
N PRO A 5 -28.04 -0.80 -10.48
CA PRO A 5 -27.61 -0.33 -9.18
C PRO A 5 -26.13 0.06 -9.27
N VAL A 6 -25.82 1.34 -9.08
CA VAL A 6 -24.45 1.79 -8.81
C VAL A 6 -24.08 1.18 -7.47
N SER A 7 -23.21 0.17 -7.48
CA SER A 7 -22.80 -0.49 -6.24
C SER A 7 -22.14 0.53 -5.31
N GLN A 8 -22.49 0.48 -4.03
CA GLN A 8 -22.04 1.37 -2.97
C GLN A 8 -20.57 1.15 -2.60
N ASN A 9 -19.69 0.93 -3.57
CA ASN A 9 -18.29 0.65 -3.35
C ASN A 9 -17.50 1.96 -3.17
N LYS A 10 -17.99 2.83 -2.28
CA LYS A 10 -17.42 4.15 -1.99
C LYS A 10 -16.09 3.97 -1.26
N SER A 11 -15.07 4.68 -1.71
CA SER A 11 -13.73 4.68 -1.10
C SER A 11 -13.40 6.11 -0.73
N ASP A 12 -12.79 6.31 0.42
CA ASP A 12 -12.34 7.63 0.86
C ASP A 12 -10.97 7.96 0.24
N LEU A 13 -10.17 6.92 -0.04
CA LEU A 13 -8.86 7.02 -0.68
C LEU A 13 -8.64 5.86 -1.63
N ILE A 14 -8.12 6.15 -2.82
CA ILE A 14 -7.63 5.15 -3.78
C ILE A 14 -6.13 5.38 -3.97
N ILE A 15 -5.32 4.36 -3.68
CA ILE A 15 -3.87 4.36 -3.90
C ILE A 15 -3.58 3.56 -5.16
N LEU A 16 -2.85 4.15 -6.10
CA LEU A 16 -2.39 3.48 -7.31
C LEU A 16 -0.92 3.07 -7.13
N GLY A 17 -0.68 1.78 -6.95
CA GLY A 17 0.64 1.20 -6.69
C GLY A 17 0.94 0.88 -5.21
N LEU A 18 1.62 -0.24 -4.99
CA LEU A 18 2.05 -0.85 -3.72
C LEU A 18 3.59 -0.86 -3.56
N GLY A 19 4.27 0.09 -4.20
CA GLY A 19 5.67 0.37 -3.89
C GLY A 19 5.83 0.90 -2.46
N LEU A 20 7.08 1.19 -2.07
CA LEU A 20 7.40 1.70 -0.72
C LEU A 20 6.50 2.87 -0.30
N ILE A 21 6.26 3.83 -1.20
CA ILE A 21 5.43 5.00 -0.93
C ILE A 21 3.95 4.61 -0.74
N GLY A 22 3.40 3.84 -1.67
CA GLY A 22 1.99 3.44 -1.64
C GLY A 22 1.65 2.59 -0.41
N THR A 23 2.53 1.64 -0.08
CA THR A 23 2.41 0.82 1.12
C THR A 23 2.58 1.64 2.40
N SER A 24 3.59 2.51 2.48
CA SER A 24 3.79 3.34 3.68
C SER A 24 2.61 4.29 3.91
N LEU A 25 2.05 4.87 2.84
CA LEU A 25 0.87 5.71 2.93
C LEU A 25 -0.34 4.91 3.43
N ALA A 26 -0.60 3.75 2.83
CA ALA A 26 -1.69 2.87 3.24
C ALA A 26 -1.60 2.52 4.73
N VAL A 27 -0.41 2.10 5.20
CA VAL A 27 -0.16 1.77 6.61
C VAL A 27 -0.37 2.98 7.52
N SER A 28 0.15 4.15 7.15
CA SER A 28 -0.01 5.37 7.98
C SER A 28 -1.47 5.80 8.15
N MET A 29 -2.32 5.49 7.16
CA MET A 29 -3.72 5.92 7.14
C MET A 29 -4.70 4.82 7.59
N GLN A 30 -4.25 3.57 7.74
CA GLN A 30 -5.13 2.41 7.98
C GLN A 30 -5.97 2.55 9.27
N ASN A 31 -5.46 3.26 10.28
CA ASN A 31 -6.12 3.43 11.57
C ASN A 31 -6.98 4.71 11.66
N GLN A 32 -7.12 5.47 10.57
CA GLN A 32 -7.86 6.74 10.54
C GLN A 32 -9.35 6.57 10.20
N GLY A 33 -9.85 5.33 10.16
CA GLY A 33 -11.25 5.03 9.80
C GLY A 33 -11.59 5.24 8.33
N LEU A 34 -10.57 5.36 7.45
CA LEU A 34 -10.74 5.54 6.02
C LEU A 34 -10.95 4.20 5.30
N GLN A 35 -11.88 4.16 4.36
CA GLN A 35 -11.99 3.05 3.41
C GLN A 35 -10.97 3.24 2.28
N ILE A 36 -9.78 2.70 2.50
CA ILE A 36 -8.66 2.74 1.55
C ILE A 36 -8.77 1.56 0.59
N LYS A 37 -8.72 1.86 -0.72
CA LYS A 37 -8.54 0.85 -1.75
C LYS A 37 -7.21 1.02 -2.43
N ILE A 38 -6.61 -0.10 -2.82
CA ILE A 38 -5.33 -0.09 -3.51
C ILE A 38 -5.49 -0.83 -4.83
N LEU A 39 -5.05 -0.18 -5.91
CA LEU A 39 -4.96 -0.77 -7.23
C LEU A 39 -3.47 -0.89 -7.57
N GLU A 40 -2.98 -2.12 -7.60
CA GLU A 40 -1.62 -2.44 -8.04
C GLU A 40 -1.72 -3.31 -9.29
N HIS A 41 -0.92 -2.96 -10.29
CA HIS A 41 -0.87 -3.68 -11.55
C HIS A 41 -0.06 -4.98 -11.43
N HIS A 42 1.00 -4.96 -10.61
CA HIS A 42 1.88 -6.09 -10.36
C HIS A 42 2.07 -6.32 -8.86
N PHE A 43 1.46 -7.38 -8.32
CA PHE A 43 1.88 -7.88 -7.02
C PHE A 43 3.25 -8.55 -7.23
N SER A 44 4.32 -7.80 -6.98
CA SER A 44 5.69 -8.30 -7.11
C SER A 44 5.86 -9.58 -6.30
N GLU A 45 6.43 -10.64 -6.89
CA GLU A 45 6.83 -11.86 -6.17
C GLU A 45 7.87 -11.59 -5.06
N ALA A 46 8.39 -10.38 -4.91
CA ALA A 46 9.25 -10.00 -3.79
C ALA A 46 8.60 -10.20 -2.41
N THR A 47 7.26 -10.28 -2.33
CA THR A 47 6.54 -10.68 -1.10
C THR A 47 6.41 -12.20 -0.92
N LEU A 48 6.62 -13.00 -1.96
CA LEU A 48 6.39 -14.46 -1.96
C LEU A 48 7.68 -15.28 -2.08
N VAL A 49 8.75 -14.72 -2.67
CA VAL A 49 10.04 -15.40 -2.82
C VAL A 49 11.15 -14.37 -2.61
N LEU A 50 11.99 -14.60 -1.59
CA LEU A 50 13.30 -13.97 -1.44
C LEU A 50 14.16 -14.39 -2.65
N GLN A 51 13.96 -13.75 -3.80
CA GLN A 51 14.77 -14.02 -4.98
C GLN A 51 16.20 -13.53 -4.74
N LYS A 52 17.14 -14.36 -5.17
CA LYS A 52 18.60 -14.28 -4.98
C LYS A 52 19.25 -12.98 -5.46
N ASP A 53 18.55 -12.16 -6.24
CA ASP A 53 19.01 -10.90 -6.82
C ASP A 53 18.35 -9.66 -6.19
N MET A 54 18.01 -9.71 -4.89
CA MET A 54 17.67 -8.50 -4.16
C MET A 54 18.92 -7.62 -3.98
N ARG A 55 18.90 -6.45 -4.62
CA ARG A 55 19.83 -5.36 -4.27
C ARG A 55 19.42 -4.82 -2.90
N PHE A 56 20.27 -5.02 -1.90
CA PHE A 56 20.09 -4.41 -0.58
C PHE A 56 20.07 -2.89 -0.74
N ILE A 57 18.89 -2.31 -0.55
CA ILE A 57 18.71 -0.88 -0.52
C ILE A 57 18.94 -0.45 0.93
N THR A 58 19.98 0.34 1.18
CA THR A 58 20.15 0.96 2.49
C THR A 58 19.03 1.96 2.73
N VAL A 59 18.36 1.81 3.86
CA VAL A 59 17.32 2.74 4.32
C VAL A 59 17.98 3.82 5.16
N SER A 60 17.60 5.09 4.94
CA SER A 60 18.12 6.20 5.77
C SER A 60 17.64 6.05 7.22
N TYR A 61 18.39 6.58 8.19
CA TYR A 61 17.99 6.53 9.61
C TYR A 61 16.61 7.15 9.86
N VAL A 62 16.29 8.25 9.16
CA VAL A 62 14.97 8.89 9.24
C VAL A 62 13.88 7.98 8.71
N SER A 63 14.11 7.34 7.56
CA SER A 63 13.17 6.36 7.00
C SER A 63 12.96 5.17 7.93
N TYR A 64 14.03 4.69 8.59
CA TYR A 64 13.93 3.64 9.61
C TYR A 64 13.05 4.07 10.80
N GLN A 65 13.25 5.28 11.33
CA GLN A 65 12.41 5.77 12.43
C GLN A 65 10.93 5.89 12.04
N ILE A 66 10.65 6.32 10.81
CA ILE A 66 9.27 6.40 10.28
C ILE A 66 8.66 5.00 10.22
N LEU A 67 9.35 4.03 9.61
CA LEU A 67 8.85 2.65 9.50
C LEU A 67 8.62 2.02 10.88
N HIS A 68 9.58 2.18 11.79
CA HIS A 68 9.46 1.71 13.17
C HIS A 68 8.26 2.34 13.90
N THR A 69 8.00 3.64 13.68
CA THR A 69 6.83 4.33 14.25
C THR A 69 5.52 3.80 13.67
N LEU A 70 5.54 3.36 12.42
CA LEU A 70 4.40 2.73 11.75
C LEU A 70 4.22 1.24 12.11
N GLY A 71 5.12 0.66 12.90
CA GLY A 71 5.08 -0.74 13.33
C GLY A 71 5.53 -1.74 12.25
N VAL A 72 6.35 -1.29 11.30
CA VAL A 72 7.00 -2.09 10.24
C VAL A 72 8.48 -2.23 10.57
#